data_AF-A0A1J9PQD9-F1
#
_entry.id   AF-A0A1J9PQD9-F1
#
_cell.length_a   1.000
_cell.length_b   1.000
_cell.length_c   1.000
_cell.angle_alpha   90.00
_cell.angle_beta   90.00
_cell.angle_gamma   90.00
#
_symmetry.space_group_name_H-M   'P 1'
#
loop_
_entity.id
_entity.type
_entity.pdbx_description
1 polymer ?
#
loop_
_entity_poly.entity_id
_entity_poly.type
_entity_poly.pdbx_seq_one_letter_code
_entity_poly.pdbx_strand_id
1 'polypeptide(L)'
;MSVLKFVQSVWQSFRTTSGLEPRLLDNLRVTAARPGVVNFELDIQKEHTNRLGILHGGTIASMVDLGGSLAVASRGLFSTGVSTDLNVTYLNSGGKVGDKILAFTNTQNELLARGSHTKFVAIAFKDPKNIVDQLKEVKETEPKS
;
A
#
# COMPACT_ATOMS: atom_id res chain seq x y z
N MET A 1 -2.00 -18.90 -6.14
CA MET A 1 -2.78 -17.66 -6.03
C MET A 1 -1.94 -16.52 -6.62
N SER A 2 -2.49 -15.57 -7.40
CA SER A 2 -1.67 -14.46 -7.91
C SER A 2 -1.27 -13.51 -6.77
N VAL A 3 -0.11 -12.85 -6.88
CA VAL A 3 0.38 -11.87 -5.89
C VAL A 3 -0.68 -10.79 -5.63
N LEU A 4 -1.34 -10.30 -6.67
CA LEU A 4 -2.42 -9.32 -6.56
C LEU A 4 -3.58 -9.83 -5.68
N LYS A 5 -4.07 -11.04 -5.91
CA LYS A 5 -5.16 -11.63 -5.11
C LYS A 5 -4.75 -11.78 -3.64
N PHE A 6 -3.51 -12.17 -3.38
CA PHE A 6 -3.00 -12.28 -2.02
C PHE A 6 -2.93 -10.92 -1.32
N VAL A 7 -2.33 -9.91 -1.97
CA VAL A 7 -2.26 -8.54 -1.41
C VAL A 7 -3.65 -7.96 -1.18
N GLN A 8 -4.60 -8.20 -2.11
CA GLN A 8 -6.00 -7.81 -1.92
C GLN A 8 -6.64 -8.50 -0.71
N SER A 9 -6.35 -9.78 -0.46
CA SER A 9 -6.86 -10.49 0.73
C SER A 9 -6.29 -9.91 2.04
N VAL A 10 -5.00 -9.53 2.05
CA VAL A 10 -4.37 -8.86 3.19
C VAL A 10 -4.98 -7.47 3.40
N TRP A 11 -5.21 -6.71 2.33
CA TRP A 11 -5.92 -5.43 2.39
C TRP A 11 -7.33 -5.58 2.97
N GLN A 12 -8.09 -6.58 2.54
CA GLN A 12 -9.42 -6.85 3.13
C GLN A 12 -9.31 -7.21 4.62
N SER A 13 -8.26 -7.92 5.04
CA SER A 13 -8.02 -8.17 6.46
C SER A 13 -7.81 -6.87 7.23
N PHE A 14 -6.98 -5.94 6.73
CA PHE A 14 -6.82 -4.61 7.34
C PHE A 14 -8.16 -3.91 7.47
N ARG A 15 -8.95 -3.79 6.39
CA ARG A 15 -10.28 -3.17 6.44
C ARG A 15 -11.21 -3.80 7.47
N THR A 16 -11.12 -5.11 7.69
CA THR A 16 -11.99 -5.83 8.61
C THR A 16 -11.57 -5.70 10.07
N THR A 17 -10.25 -5.71 10.35
CA THR A 17 -9.74 -5.89 11.72
C THR A 17 -9.09 -4.65 12.32
N SER A 18 -8.70 -3.67 11.50
CA SER A 18 -8.00 -2.47 11.96
C SER A 18 -8.98 -1.34 12.30
N GLY A 19 -8.50 -0.35 13.07
CA GLY A 19 -9.31 0.81 13.47
C GLY A 19 -9.14 2.03 12.55
N LEU A 20 -8.01 2.19 11.88
CA LEU A 20 -7.69 3.41 11.13
C LEU A 20 -8.09 3.28 9.66
N GLU A 21 -7.67 2.21 9.01
CA GLU A 21 -7.82 1.95 7.59
C GLU A 21 -9.29 1.97 7.13
N PRO A 22 -10.27 1.31 7.79
CA PRO A 22 -11.67 1.40 7.38
C PRO A 22 -12.32 2.78 7.62
N ARG A 23 -11.66 3.70 8.34
CA ARG A 23 -12.16 5.07 8.53
C ARG A 23 -11.55 6.06 7.55
N LEU A 24 -10.27 5.88 7.24
CA LEU A 24 -9.50 6.86 6.46
C LEU A 24 -9.21 6.39 5.03
N LEU A 25 -9.22 5.09 4.74
CA LEU A 25 -8.76 4.53 3.47
C LEU A 25 -9.71 3.46 2.93
N ASP A 26 -10.98 3.43 3.35
CA ASP A 26 -11.90 2.33 3.01
C ASP A 26 -12.14 2.18 1.50
N ASN A 27 -12.13 3.30 0.77
CA ASN A 27 -12.27 3.33 -0.68
C ASN A 27 -10.94 3.13 -1.45
N LEU A 28 -9.82 2.85 -0.76
CA LEU A 28 -8.54 2.53 -1.38
C LEU A 28 -8.62 1.19 -2.12
N ARG A 29 -8.12 1.17 -3.36
CA ARG A 29 -8.14 -0.01 -4.23
C ARG A 29 -6.74 -0.40 -4.64
N VAL A 30 -6.36 -1.64 -4.36
CA VAL A 30 -5.12 -2.24 -4.86
C VAL A 30 -5.33 -2.68 -6.32
N THR A 31 -4.64 -2.02 -7.24
CA THR A 31 -4.84 -2.19 -8.69
C THR A 31 -3.84 -3.15 -9.33
N ALA A 32 -2.61 -3.21 -8.81
CA ALA A 32 -1.58 -4.15 -9.27
C ALA A 32 -0.64 -4.51 -8.13
N ALA A 33 -0.07 -5.73 -8.19
CA ALA A 33 0.98 -6.13 -7.26
C ALA A 33 1.92 -7.14 -7.92
N ARG A 34 3.22 -6.96 -7.64
CA ARG A 34 4.29 -7.91 -7.93
C ARG A 34 5.23 -7.95 -6.72
N PRO A 35 6.13 -8.94 -6.59
CA PRO A 35 6.98 -9.04 -5.40
C PRO A 35 7.77 -7.76 -5.11
N GLY A 36 7.45 -7.12 -3.99
CA GLY A 36 8.03 -5.87 -3.49
C GLY A 36 7.42 -4.58 -4.02
N VAL A 37 6.40 -4.63 -4.90
CA VAL A 37 5.78 -3.43 -5.48
C VAL A 37 4.28 -3.59 -5.56
N VAL A 38 3.56 -2.60 -5.06
CA VAL A 38 2.10 -2.54 -5.05
C VAL A 38 1.66 -1.18 -5.58
N ASN A 39 0.71 -1.19 -6.51
CA ASN A 39 0.02 0.01 -6.97
C ASN A 39 -1.38 0.04 -6.36
N PHE A 40 -1.79 1.22 -5.94
CA PHE A 40 -3.12 1.47 -5.42
C PHE A 40 -3.63 2.83 -5.86
N GLU A 41 -4.94 2.99 -5.81
CA GLU A 41 -5.61 4.26 -6.06
C GLU A 41 -6.55 4.63 -4.93
N LEU A 42 -6.74 5.94 -4.75
CA LEU A 42 -7.64 6.52 -3.76
C LEU A 42 -8.41 7.68 -4.41
N ASP A 43 -9.74 7.66 -4.31
CA ASP A 43 -10.55 8.82 -4.65
C ASP A 43 -10.56 9.78 -3.46
N ILE A 44 -10.19 11.04 -3.68
CA ILE A 44 -10.10 12.03 -2.60
C ILE A 44 -11.52 12.43 -2.17
N GLN A 45 -11.83 12.18 -0.91
CA GLN A 45 -13.09 12.53 -0.25
C GLN A 45 -12.81 13.53 0.88
N LYS A 46 -13.86 14.05 1.53
CA LYS A 46 -13.76 15.16 2.47
C LYS A 46 -12.87 14.82 3.68
N GLU A 47 -13.00 13.61 4.19
CA GLU A 47 -12.21 13.00 5.25
C GLU A 47 -10.70 12.92 4.95
N HIS A 48 -10.31 12.94 3.68
CA HIS A 48 -8.90 12.92 3.26
C HIS A 48 -8.26 14.31 3.24
N THR A 49 -9.03 15.38 3.46
CA THR A 49 -8.56 16.76 3.26
C THR A 49 -8.17 17.49 4.54
N ASN A 50 -7.30 18.48 4.41
CA ASN A 50 -6.95 19.41 5.47
C ASN A 50 -7.85 20.66 5.46
N ARG A 51 -7.55 21.61 6.34
CA ARG A 51 -8.30 22.89 6.47
C ARG A 51 -8.31 23.75 5.19
N LEU A 52 -7.37 23.52 4.28
CA LEU A 52 -7.27 24.22 2.99
C LEU A 52 -8.06 23.51 1.87
N GLY A 53 -8.72 22.39 2.16
CA GLY A 53 -9.52 21.64 1.18
C GLY A 53 -8.70 20.79 0.20
N ILE A 54 -7.40 20.64 0.45
CA ILE A 54 -6.49 19.76 -0.30
C ILE A 54 -6.16 18.51 0.52
N LEU A 55 -5.57 17.50 -0.11
CA LEU A 55 -5.15 16.27 0.55
C LEU A 55 -4.30 16.54 1.79
N HIS A 56 -4.70 15.94 2.91
CA HIS A 56 -4.02 16.08 4.18
C HIS A 56 -2.69 15.29 4.15
N GLY A 57 -1.61 15.92 4.64
CA GLY A 57 -0.30 15.24 4.72
C GLY A 57 -0.36 13.95 5.54
N GLY A 58 -1.14 13.95 6.63
CA GLY A 58 -1.46 12.75 7.40
C GLY A 58 -2.13 11.61 6.59
N THR A 59 -3.01 11.91 5.63
CA THR A 59 -3.59 10.88 4.75
C THR A 59 -2.51 10.27 3.87
N ILE A 60 -1.63 11.10 3.29
CA ILE A 60 -0.47 10.62 2.52
C ILE A 60 0.42 9.74 3.42
N ALA A 61 0.72 10.17 4.64
CA ALA A 61 1.56 9.39 5.56
C ALA A 61 0.94 8.04 5.91
N SER A 62 -0.38 7.98 6.14
CA SER A 62 -1.11 6.72 6.30
C SER A 62 -1.05 5.84 5.06
N MET A 63 -1.11 6.43 3.85
CA MET A 63 -0.91 5.68 2.60
C MET A 63 0.52 5.15 2.45
N VAL A 64 1.55 5.86 2.92
CA VAL A 64 2.94 5.36 2.94
C VAL A 64 3.08 4.17 3.90
N ASP A 65 2.51 4.27 5.11
CA ASP A 65 2.55 3.18 6.09
C ASP A 65 1.77 1.93 5.62
N LEU A 66 0.55 2.11 5.10
CA LEU A 66 -0.21 1.01 4.50
C LEU A 66 0.50 0.45 3.27
N GLY A 67 1.03 1.32 2.41
CA GLY A 67 1.76 0.94 1.20
C GLY A 67 2.97 0.06 1.51
N GLY A 68 3.76 0.39 2.54
CA GLY A 68 4.87 -0.46 2.99
C GLY A 68 4.39 -1.80 3.55
N SER A 69 3.27 -1.82 4.27
CA SER A 69 2.62 -3.05 4.73
C SER A 69 2.22 -3.96 3.56
N LEU A 70 1.58 -3.40 2.54
CA LEU A 70 1.17 -4.15 1.35
C LEU A 70 2.37 -4.57 0.48
N ALA A 71 3.45 -3.78 0.44
CA ALA A 71 4.70 -4.16 -0.22
C ALA A 71 5.34 -5.39 0.45
N VAL A 72 5.34 -5.46 1.79
CA VAL A 72 5.72 -6.66 2.54
C VAL A 72 4.78 -7.83 2.20
N ALA A 73 3.46 -7.58 2.15
CA ALA A 73 2.49 -8.61 1.77
C ALA A 73 2.70 -9.16 0.36
N SER A 74 3.14 -8.32 -0.59
CA SER A 74 3.43 -8.76 -1.96
C SER A 74 4.58 -9.77 -2.07
N ARG A 75 5.37 -9.94 -1.00
CA ARG A 75 6.40 -10.98 -0.85
C ARG A 75 5.86 -12.28 -0.23
N GLY A 76 4.55 -12.37 0.00
CA GLY A 76 3.88 -13.58 0.51
C GLY A 76 3.71 -13.61 2.03
N LEU A 77 3.87 -12.48 2.71
CA LEU A 77 3.71 -12.37 4.17
C LEU A 77 2.31 -11.84 4.52
N PHE A 78 1.52 -12.63 5.26
CA PHE A 78 0.18 -12.23 5.68
C PHE A 78 0.24 -11.22 6.83
N SER A 79 0.98 -11.55 7.88
CA SER A 79 1.39 -10.56 8.90
C SER A 79 2.46 -9.66 8.28
N THR A 80 2.30 -8.34 8.34
CA THR A 80 3.17 -7.39 7.62
C THR A 80 4.26 -6.78 8.50
N GLY A 81 4.50 -7.36 9.67
CA GLY A 81 5.47 -6.88 10.66
C GLY A 81 5.03 -5.57 11.33
N VAL A 82 5.96 -5.00 12.09
CA VAL A 82 5.75 -3.76 12.86
C VAL A 82 6.57 -2.62 12.28
N SER A 83 5.98 -1.43 12.19
CA SER A 83 6.65 -0.21 11.74
C SER A 83 7.72 0.20 12.75
N THR A 84 8.92 0.53 12.26
CA THR A 84 10.07 0.97 13.07
C THR A 84 10.54 2.38 12.72
N ASP A 85 10.30 2.79 11.48
CA ASP A 85 10.57 4.15 10.99
C ASP A 85 9.61 4.47 9.83
N LEU A 86 9.25 5.75 9.72
CA LEU A 86 8.46 6.30 8.63
C LEU A 86 8.93 7.72 8.33
N ASN A 87 9.23 8.01 7.06
CA ASN A 87 9.42 9.37 6.58
C ASN A 87 8.56 9.66 5.34
N VAL A 88 8.19 10.93 5.19
CA VAL A 88 7.41 11.43 4.06
C VAL A 88 7.93 12.80 3.66
N THR A 89 8.22 12.97 2.37
CA THR A 89 8.50 14.25 1.73
C THR A 89 7.30 14.65 0.88
N TYR A 90 6.74 15.82 1.14
CA TYR A 90 5.62 16.39 0.38
C TYR A 90 6.17 17.34 -0.68
N LEU A 91 5.80 17.10 -1.94
CA LEU A 91 6.35 17.84 -3.08
C LEU A 91 5.32 18.80 -3.68
N ASN A 92 4.06 18.37 -3.76
CA ASN A 92 2.95 19.15 -4.31
C ASN A 92 1.69 19.02 -3.46
N SER A 93 0.70 19.91 -3.67
CA SER A 93 -0.61 19.76 -3.06
C SER A 93 -1.25 18.48 -3.62
N GLY A 94 -1.44 17.46 -2.79
CA GLY A 94 -1.82 16.09 -3.20
C GLY A 94 -3.19 15.90 -3.87
N GLY A 95 -3.78 16.95 -4.44
CA GLY A 95 -5.12 16.97 -5.02
C GLY A 95 -6.18 17.52 -4.08
N LYS A 96 -7.40 17.66 -4.59
CA LYS A 96 -8.61 18.11 -3.90
C LYS A 96 -9.71 17.06 -4.03
N VAL A 97 -10.81 17.25 -3.31
CA VAL A 97 -11.99 16.35 -3.40
C VAL A 97 -12.42 16.18 -4.86
N GLY A 98 -12.67 14.94 -5.26
CA GLY A 98 -13.04 14.55 -6.63
C GLY A 98 -11.84 14.17 -7.51
N ASP A 99 -10.61 14.52 -7.12
CA ASP A 99 -9.42 14.01 -7.79
C ASP A 99 -9.15 12.54 -7.38
N LYS A 100 -8.30 11.88 -8.17
CA LYS A 100 -7.81 10.53 -7.91
C LYS A 100 -6.28 10.54 -7.77
N ILE A 101 -5.78 9.83 -6.77
CA ILE A 101 -4.35 9.60 -6.54
C ILE A 101 -4.00 8.18 -6.96
N LEU A 102 -2.86 8.01 -7.63
CA LEU A 102 -2.31 6.74 -8.06
C LEU A 102 -0.91 6.55 -7.44
N ALA A 103 -0.76 5.72 -6.41
CA ALA A 103 0.55 5.44 -5.78
C ALA A 103 1.46 6.68 -5.57
N PHE A 104 0.90 7.74 -4.98
CA PHE A 104 1.53 9.06 -4.73
C PHE A 104 1.75 9.97 -5.95
N THR A 105 1.20 9.66 -7.11
CA THR A 105 1.08 10.57 -8.25
C THR A 105 -0.37 11.01 -8.47
N ASN A 106 -0.59 12.11 -9.20
CA ASN A 106 -1.90 12.43 -9.76
C ASN A 106 -2.14 11.69 -11.09
N THR A 107 -3.27 11.96 -11.73
CA THR A 107 -3.65 11.35 -13.02
C THR A 107 -2.79 11.83 -14.19
N GLN A 108 -2.07 12.95 -14.03
CA GLN A 108 -1.07 13.47 -14.96
C GLN A 108 0.34 12.88 -14.70
N ASN A 109 0.46 11.91 -13.78
CA ASN A 109 1.71 11.27 -13.39
C ASN A 109 2.73 12.22 -12.73
N GLU A 110 2.26 13.31 -12.13
CA GLU A 110 3.08 14.23 -11.34
C GLU A 110 3.21 13.71 -9.91
N LEU A 111 4.43 13.70 -9.38
CA LEU A 111 4.71 13.20 -8.03
C LEU A 111 4.20 14.17 -6.96
N LEU A 112 3.33 13.68 -6.09
CA LEU A 112 2.72 14.46 -5.01
C LEU A 112 3.55 14.38 -3.72
N ALA A 113 4.03 13.18 -3.42
CA ALA A 113 4.86 12.89 -2.28
C ALA A 113 5.72 11.65 -2.54
N ARG A 114 6.75 11.48 -1.73
CA ARG A 114 7.49 10.23 -1.60
C ARG A 114 7.69 9.93 -0.12
N GLY A 115 7.86 8.67 0.23
CA GLY A 115 8.21 8.30 1.59
C GLY A 115 8.98 6.99 1.64
N SER A 116 9.62 6.73 2.77
CA SER A 116 10.13 5.40 3.09
C SER A 116 9.53 4.90 4.38
N HIS A 117 9.35 3.58 4.44
CA HIS A 117 8.75 2.88 5.57
C HIS A 117 9.58 1.66 5.89
N THR A 118 10.10 1.58 7.12
CA THR A 118 10.94 0.47 7.57
C THR A 118 10.16 -0.38 8.54
N LYS A 119 10.09 -1.69 8.27
CA LYS A 119 9.35 -2.65 9.11
C LYS A 119 10.27 -3.77 9.59
N PHE A 120 10.08 -4.16 10.85
CA PHE A 120 10.67 -5.36 11.41
C PHE A 120 9.73 -6.56 11.18
N VAL A 121 10.21 -7.57 10.44
CA VAL A 121 9.37 -8.66 9.91
C VAL A 121 9.70 -10.05 10.45
N ALA A 122 10.63 -10.19 11.41
CA ALA A 122 11.04 -11.52 11.88
C ALA A 122 9.87 -12.37 12.43
N ILE A 123 8.92 -11.72 13.11
CA ILE A 123 7.71 -12.39 13.64
C ILE A 123 6.71 -12.68 12.52
N ALA A 124 6.63 -11.83 11.50
CA ALA A 124 5.71 -11.99 10.38
C ALA A 124 5.92 -13.31 9.61
N PHE A 125 7.16 -13.81 9.52
CA PHE A 125 7.47 -15.09 8.88
C PHE A 125 6.83 -16.30 9.57
N LYS A 126 6.38 -16.17 10.82
CA LYS A 126 5.75 -17.26 11.58
C LYS A 126 4.24 -17.38 11.32
N ASP A 127 3.64 -16.48 10.56
CA ASP A 127 2.20 -16.50 10.30
C ASP A 127 1.82 -17.71 9.42
N PRO A 128 0.87 -18.57 9.87
CA PRO A 128 0.49 -19.77 9.12
C PRO A 128 -0.20 -19.47 7.78
N LYS A 129 -0.66 -18.23 7.55
CA LYS A 129 -1.29 -17.80 6.30
C LYS A 129 -0.28 -17.30 5.26
N ASN A 130 1.02 -17.34 5.57
CA ASN A 130 2.07 -16.96 4.63
C ASN A 130 2.07 -17.86 3.39
N ILE A 131 2.37 -17.28 2.23
CA ILE A 131 2.48 -17.97 0.94
C ILE A 131 3.86 -17.80 0.30
N VAL A 132 4.89 -17.48 1.10
CA VAL A 132 6.25 -17.15 0.62
C VAL A 132 6.80 -18.23 -0.33
N ASP A 133 6.59 -19.51 -0.02
CA ASP A 133 7.09 -20.61 -0.84
C ASP A 133 6.31 -20.79 -2.15
N GLN A 134 5.00 -20.51 -2.15
CA GLN A 134 4.16 -20.54 -3.35
C GLN A 134 4.54 -19.47 -4.38
N LEU A 135 5.24 -18.40 -3.94
CA LEU A 135 5.70 -17.33 -4.82
C LEU A 135 7.11 -17.57 -5.39
N LYS A 136 7.87 -18.54 -4.86
CA LYS A 136 9.21 -18.87 -5.35
C LYS A 136 9.16 -19.68 -6.66
N GLU A 137 8.17 -20.54 -6.82
CA GLU A 137 8.02 -21.46 -7.96
C GLU A 137 7.71 -20.76 -9.30
N VAL A 138 7.41 -19.47 -9.30
CA VAL A 138 7.13 -18.69 -10.54
C VAL A 138 8.42 -18.24 -11.27
N LYS A 139 9.60 -18.52 -10.71
CA LYS A 139 10.90 -18.19 -11.32
C LYS A 139 11.56 -19.43 -11.95
N GLU A 140 10.97 -20.02 -12.98
CA GLU A 140 11.68 -20.97 -13.85
C GLU A 140 10.94 -21.16 -15.18
N THR A 141 10.86 -20.11 -15.99
CA THR A 141 10.65 -20.22 -17.45
C THR A 141 11.22 -18.97 -18.10
N GLU A 142 12.56 -18.91 -18.19
CA GLU A 142 13.18 -18.07 -19.21
C GLU A 142 12.87 -18.68 -20.59
N PRO A 143 12.46 -17.87 -21.59
CA PRO A 143 12.30 -18.38 -22.94
C PRO A 143 13.69 -18.79 -23.45
N LYS A 144 13.85 -20.07 -23.81
CA LYS A 144 15.03 -20.53 -24.55
C LYS A 144 15.10 -19.75 -25.85
N SER A 145 16.15 -18.96 -26.00
CA SER A 145 16.59 -18.33 -27.26
C SER A 145 16.90 -19.36 -28.32
#